data_AF-A0A5C5RDW3-F1
#
_entry.id   AF-A0A5C5RDW3-F1
#
_cell.length_a   1.000
_cell.length_b   1.000
_cell.length_c   1.000
_cell.angle_alpha   90.00
_cell.angle_beta   90.00
_cell.angle_gamma   90.00
#
_symmetry.space_group_name_H-M   'P 1'
#
loop_
_entity.id
_entity.type
_entity.pdbx_description
1 polymer ?
#
loop_
_entity_poly.entity_id
_entity_poly.type
_entity_poly.pdbx_seq_one_letter_code
_entity_poly.pdbx_strand_id
1 'polypeptide(L)'
;VDEHTGRTLAGRRWSDGLHQAIEVKEGVEVKPENQTLASITFQNYFRIYEKLAGMTGTADTEAPEFLEIYGLEVVVIPTHKPVQRKDYGDLIYLTQKEKYEAIIKDILDCYERKQPVLVGTASVEVSELISDLLKKQNIPHEVLNAKQHEREAYVVGRAGVPGAITIATNMAGRGTDIVLGGNVKLEEQLFLESNP
;
A
#
# COMPACT_ATOMS: atom_id res chain seq x y z
N VAL A 1 8.67 -20.71 -31.49
CA VAL A 1 7.83 -21.90 -31.20
C VAL A 1 8.63 -22.75 -30.23
N ASP A 2 8.01 -23.26 -29.18
CA ASP A 2 8.67 -24.13 -28.22
C ASP A 2 9.06 -25.45 -28.90
N GLU A 3 10.32 -25.86 -28.81
CA GLU A 3 10.84 -27.05 -29.48
C GLU A 3 10.26 -28.37 -28.93
N HIS A 4 9.81 -28.39 -27.67
CA HIS A 4 9.31 -29.59 -27.01
C HIS A 4 7.79 -29.73 -27.13
N THR A 5 7.08 -28.61 -27.13
CA THR A 5 5.60 -28.61 -27.12
C THR A 5 4.96 -28.17 -28.43
N GLY A 6 5.74 -27.59 -29.36
CA GLY A 6 5.23 -27.06 -30.63
C GLY A 6 4.31 -25.84 -30.48
N ARG A 7 4.14 -25.33 -29.25
CA ARG A 7 3.25 -24.19 -28.96
C ARG A 7 3.96 -22.87 -29.25
N THR A 8 3.18 -21.86 -29.63
CA THR A 8 3.67 -20.49 -29.74
C THR A 8 3.90 -19.91 -28.34
N LEU A 9 5.07 -19.31 -28.13
CA LEU A 9 5.42 -18.65 -26.87
C LEU A 9 5.28 -17.14 -27.06
N ALA A 10 4.05 -16.65 -26.94
CA ALA A 10 3.76 -15.23 -27.10
C ALA A 10 4.54 -14.39 -26.09
N GLY A 11 5.22 -13.34 -26.57
CA GLY A 11 5.98 -12.40 -25.73
C GLY A 11 7.42 -12.82 -25.39
N ARG A 12 7.86 -14.06 -25.70
CA ARG A 12 9.28 -14.41 -25.60
C ARG A 12 10.07 -13.89 -26.79
N ARG A 13 11.25 -13.33 -26.53
CA ARG A 13 12.21 -12.88 -27.55
C ARG A 13 13.48 -13.73 -27.49
N TRP A 14 14.19 -13.80 -28.61
CA TRP A 14 15.53 -14.39 -28.67
C TRP A 14 16.55 -13.38 -28.16
N SER A 15 17.52 -13.85 -27.38
CA SER A 15 18.57 -13.02 -26.78
C SER A 15 19.59 -12.52 -27.82
N ASP A 16 20.49 -11.65 -27.38
CA ASP A 16 21.67 -11.17 -28.14
C ASP A 16 21.36 -10.50 -29.48
N GLY A 17 20.21 -9.83 -29.59
CA GLY A 17 19.82 -9.13 -30.81
C GLY A 17 19.31 -10.05 -31.94
N LEU A 18 19.28 -11.37 -31.72
CA LEU A 18 18.85 -12.34 -32.73
C LEU A 18 17.38 -12.15 -33.11
N HIS A 19 16.55 -11.72 -32.16
CA HIS A 19 15.14 -11.48 -32.41
C HIS A 19 14.94 -10.33 -33.40
N GLN A 20 15.67 -9.23 -33.23
CA GLN A 20 15.68 -8.08 -34.12
C GLN A 20 16.23 -8.46 -35.50
N ALA A 21 17.26 -9.31 -35.57
CA ALA A 21 17.78 -9.79 -36.84
C ALA A 21 16.75 -10.61 -37.63
N ILE A 22 15.95 -11.44 -36.95
CA ILE A 22 14.84 -12.18 -37.56
C ILE A 22 13.72 -11.23 -37.95
N GLU A 23 13.38 -10.24 -37.11
CA GLU A 23 12.39 -9.21 -37.44
C GLU A 23 12.75 -8.48 -38.75
N VAL A 24 14.02 -8.07 -38.90
CA VAL A 24 14.53 -7.46 -40.14
C VAL A 24 14.47 -8.44 -41.30
N LYS A 25 14.90 -9.69 -41.12
CA LYS A 25 14.90 -10.71 -42.17
C LYS A 25 13.49 -10.98 -42.71
N GLU A 26 12.50 -11.04 -41.84
CA GLU A 26 11.10 -11.28 -42.19
C GLU A 26 10.35 -9.99 -42.59
N GLY A 27 11.06 -8.85 -42.63
CA GLY A 27 10.50 -7.57 -43.08
C GLY A 27 9.46 -6.96 -42.13
N VAL A 28 9.49 -7.31 -40.85
CA VAL A 28 8.56 -6.78 -39.83
C VAL A 28 9.18 -5.60 -39.07
N GLU A 29 8.33 -4.76 -38.47
CA GLU A 29 8.78 -3.60 -37.69
C GLU A 29 9.60 -4.03 -36.46
N VAL A 30 10.83 -3.52 -36.35
CA VAL A 30 11.73 -3.82 -35.24
C VAL A 30 11.31 -3.04 -34.00
N LYS A 31 10.96 -3.77 -32.94
CA LYS A 31 10.56 -3.15 -31.67
C LYS A 31 11.76 -2.88 -30.77
N PRO A 32 11.90 -1.67 -30.18
CA PRO A 32 12.94 -1.40 -29.21
C PRO A 32 12.85 -2.37 -28.03
N GLU A 33 13.99 -2.81 -27.53
CA GLU A 33 14.07 -3.73 -26.39
C GLU A 33 14.70 -3.01 -25.20
N ASN A 34 14.05 -3.14 -24.04
CA ASN A 34 14.64 -2.71 -22.78
C ASN A 34 15.55 -3.83 -22.28
N GLN A 35 16.86 -3.57 -22.25
CA GLN A 35 17.84 -4.51 -21.72
C GLN A 35 18.03 -4.29 -20.22
N THR A 36 18.02 -5.37 -19.44
CA THR A 36 18.41 -5.32 -18.02
C THR A 36 19.94 -5.32 -17.96
N LEU A 37 20.55 -4.19 -17.57
CA LEU A 37 22.01 -4.06 -17.46
C LEU A 37 22.57 -4.65 -16.17
N ALA A 38 21.82 -4.53 -15.07
CA ALA A 38 22.18 -5.07 -13.76
C ALA A 38 20.91 -5.45 -12.99
N SER A 39 21.03 -6.49 -12.16
CA SER A 39 19.95 -6.91 -11.26
C SER A 39 20.53 -7.45 -9.96
N ILE A 40 19.85 -7.15 -8.86
CA ILE A 40 20.12 -7.73 -7.55
C ILE A 40 18.78 -7.86 -6.81
N THR A 41 18.61 -8.94 -6.07
CA THR A 41 17.43 -9.11 -5.20
C THR A 41 17.63 -8.33 -3.91
N PHE A 42 16.54 -7.91 -3.23
CA PHE A 42 16.67 -7.25 -1.94
C PHE A 42 17.37 -8.14 -0.90
N GLN A 43 17.12 -9.44 -0.94
CA GLN A 43 17.81 -10.43 -0.10
C GLN A 43 19.33 -10.32 -0.27
N ASN A 44 19.81 -10.36 -1.51
CA ASN A 44 21.24 -10.29 -1.79
C ASN A 44 21.81 -8.90 -1.51
N TYR A 45 21.06 -7.84 -1.80
CA TYR A 45 21.49 -6.47 -1.57
C TYR A 45 21.74 -6.19 -0.08
N PHE A 46 20.80 -6.56 0.80
CA PHE A 46 20.96 -6.31 2.24
C PHE A 46 22.00 -7.21 2.91
N ARG A 47 22.30 -8.39 2.35
CA ARG A 47 23.36 -9.28 2.85
C ARG A 47 24.78 -8.77 2.63
N ILE A 48 24.96 -7.72 1.82
CA ILE A 48 26.28 -7.10 1.59
C ILE A 48 26.71 -6.25 2.80
N TYR A 49 25.77 -5.79 3.62
CA TYR A 49 26.07 -4.95 4.77
C TYR A 49 26.74 -5.76 5.88
N GLU A 50 27.87 -5.26 6.39
CA GLU A 50 28.59 -5.89 7.52
C GLU A 50 27.71 -6.02 8.77
N LYS A 51 26.82 -5.04 8.97
CA LYS A 51 25.84 -5.03 10.06
C LYS A 51 24.47 -4.63 9.51
N LEU A 52 23.48 -5.47 9.74
CA LEU A 52 22.10 -5.25 9.35
C LEU A 52 21.20 -5.20 10.60
N ALA A 53 20.23 -4.29 10.60
CA ALA A 53 19.20 -4.17 11.64
C ALA A 53 17.92 -3.60 11.01
N GLY A 54 16.78 -3.83 11.65
CA GLY A 54 15.48 -3.35 11.19
C GLY A 54 14.52 -3.08 12.35
N MET A 55 13.46 -2.32 12.06
CA MET A 55 12.39 -2.04 13.02
C MET A 55 11.03 -2.10 12.31
N THR A 56 10.05 -2.71 12.96
CA THR A 56 8.66 -2.77 12.50
C THR A 56 7.75 -3.20 13.66
N GLY A 57 6.45 -2.94 13.55
CA GLY A 57 5.46 -3.38 14.52
C GLY A 57 4.98 -4.83 14.33
N THR A 58 5.35 -5.50 13.24
CA THR A 58 4.76 -6.78 12.81
C THR A 58 5.80 -7.80 12.32
N ALA A 59 6.96 -7.90 12.99
CA ALA A 59 8.03 -8.84 12.59
C ALA A 59 7.90 -10.23 13.20
N ASP A 60 7.17 -10.39 14.30
CA ASP A 60 7.20 -11.63 15.11
C ASP A 60 6.71 -12.86 14.34
N THR A 61 5.69 -12.69 13.48
CA THR A 61 5.16 -13.78 12.64
C THR A 61 6.15 -14.24 11.57
N GLU A 62 7.00 -13.33 11.09
CA GLU A 62 8.00 -13.59 10.04
C GLU A 62 9.42 -13.80 10.60
N ALA A 63 9.55 -13.96 11.92
CA ALA A 63 10.85 -14.16 12.57
C ALA A 63 11.67 -15.33 11.99
N PRO A 64 11.06 -16.49 11.63
CA PRO A 64 11.80 -17.57 10.97
C PRO A 64 12.41 -17.14 9.63
N GLU A 65 11.68 -16.37 8.83
CA GLU A 65 12.16 -15.90 7.52
C GLU A 65 13.31 -14.89 7.69
N PHE A 66 13.18 -13.96 8.65
CA PHE A 66 14.25 -13.01 8.96
C PHE A 66 15.55 -13.69 9.41
N LEU A 67 15.44 -14.73 10.22
CA LEU A 67 16.59 -15.50 10.68
C LEU A 67 17.23 -16.30 9.55
N GLU A 68 16.43 -16.99 8.73
CA GLU A 68 16.93 -17.84 7.64
C GLU A 68 17.59 -17.01 6.53
N ILE A 69 16.96 -15.92 6.10
CA ILE A 69 17.43 -15.14 4.94
C ILE A 69 18.53 -14.14 5.33
N TYR A 70 18.37 -13.48 6.48
CA TYR A 70 19.22 -12.34 6.88
C TYR A 70 20.04 -12.59 8.14
N GLY A 71 19.85 -13.70 8.85
CA GLY A 71 20.49 -13.94 10.15
C GLY A 71 20.01 -12.97 11.23
N LEU A 72 18.81 -12.42 11.09
CA LEU A 72 18.25 -11.44 12.03
C LEU A 72 17.29 -12.11 13.02
N GLU A 73 17.60 -11.97 14.30
CA GLU A 73 16.66 -12.31 15.37
C GLU A 73 15.63 -11.18 15.56
N VAL A 74 14.38 -11.56 15.84
CA VAL A 74 13.31 -10.62 16.14
C VAL A 74 13.14 -10.51 17.65
N VAL A 75 13.16 -9.28 18.15
CA VAL A 75 12.93 -8.98 19.57
C VAL A 75 11.67 -8.15 19.70
N VAL A 76 10.67 -8.67 20.43
CA VAL A 76 9.42 -7.96 20.70
C VAL A 76 9.64 -6.98 21.86
N ILE A 77 9.68 -5.69 21.54
CA ILE A 77 9.82 -4.62 22.54
C ILE A 77 8.45 -4.33 23.18
N PRO A 78 8.33 -4.28 24.52
CA PRO A 78 7.09 -3.92 25.19
C PRO A 78 6.59 -2.53 24.80
N THR A 79 5.27 -2.36 24.72
CA THR A 79 4.67 -1.06 24.39
C THR A 79 4.84 -0.06 25.55
N HIS A 80 5.01 1.22 25.23
CA HIS A 80 5.12 2.28 26.23
C HIS A 80 3.86 2.40 27.12
N LYS A 81 2.68 2.11 26.55
CA LYS A 81 1.40 2.04 27.26
C LYS A 81 0.68 0.72 26.94
N PRO A 82 -0.15 0.19 27.85
CA PRO A 82 -1.01 -0.94 27.54
C PRO A 82 -1.93 -0.63 26.37
N VAL A 83 -2.05 -1.58 25.43
CA VAL A 83 -2.94 -1.45 24.27
C VAL A 83 -4.39 -1.60 24.74
N GLN A 84 -5.22 -0.60 24.43
CA GLN A 84 -6.66 -0.59 24.76
C GLN A 84 -7.56 -0.70 23.51
N ARG A 85 -6.96 -0.93 22.34
CA ARG A 85 -7.68 -1.11 21.07
C ARG A 85 -8.55 -2.35 21.15
N LYS A 86 -9.80 -2.24 20.68
CA LYS A 86 -10.73 -3.37 20.57
C LYS A 86 -10.71 -3.89 19.15
N ASP A 87 -10.13 -5.07 18.96
CA ASP A 87 -10.10 -5.77 17.69
C ASP A 87 -11.31 -6.72 17.64
N TYR A 88 -12.28 -6.42 16.76
CA TYR A 88 -13.48 -7.23 16.57
C TYR A 88 -13.21 -8.36 15.57
N GLY A 89 -14.02 -9.42 15.62
CA GLY A 89 -13.93 -10.51 14.65
C GLY A 89 -14.38 -10.09 13.24
N ASP A 90 -13.89 -10.82 12.24
CA ASP A 90 -14.20 -10.54 10.83
C ASP A 90 -15.69 -10.73 10.51
N LEU A 91 -16.24 -9.83 9.70
CA LEU A 91 -17.59 -9.94 9.15
C LEU A 91 -17.52 -10.42 7.70
N ILE A 92 -18.06 -11.62 7.45
CA ILE A 92 -18.04 -12.26 6.14
C ILE A 92 -19.42 -12.16 5.50
N TYR A 93 -19.48 -11.65 4.27
CA TYR A 93 -20.71 -11.48 3.49
C TYR A 93 -20.70 -12.39 2.26
N LEU A 94 -21.88 -12.81 1.81
CA LEU A 94 -22.02 -13.66 0.62
C LEU A 94 -21.67 -12.93 -0.67
N THR A 95 -22.06 -11.64 -0.75
CA THR A 95 -21.81 -10.82 -1.94
C THR A 95 -20.98 -9.58 -1.62
N GLN A 96 -20.25 -9.08 -2.62
CA GLN A 96 -19.52 -7.81 -2.48
C GLN A 96 -20.48 -6.63 -2.24
N LYS A 97 -21.68 -6.68 -2.82
CA LYS A 97 -22.69 -5.63 -2.66
C LYS A 97 -23.11 -5.50 -1.19
N GLU A 98 -23.49 -6.61 -0.55
CA GLU A 98 -23.85 -6.62 0.87
C GLU A 98 -22.70 -6.15 1.76
N LYS A 99 -21.47 -6.58 1.44
CA LYS A 99 -20.26 -6.13 2.13
C LYS A 99 -20.12 -4.61 2.08
N TYR A 100 -20.24 -4.00 0.89
CA TYR A 100 -20.10 -2.55 0.75
C TYR A 100 -21.27 -1.80 1.41
N GLU A 101 -22.50 -2.28 1.30
CA GLU A 101 -23.65 -1.69 2.00
C GLU A 101 -23.45 -1.71 3.52
N ALA A 102 -22.92 -2.80 4.08
CA ALA A 102 -22.61 -2.90 5.50
C ALA A 102 -21.47 -1.95 5.92
N ILE A 103 -20.40 -1.85 5.13
CA ILE A 103 -19.30 -0.90 5.37
C ILE A 103 -19.83 0.54 5.40
N ILE A 104 -20.64 0.93 4.43
CA ILE A 104 -21.20 2.29 4.37
C ILE A 104 -22.11 2.57 5.57
N LYS A 105 -22.91 1.59 5.99
CA LYS A 105 -23.77 1.70 7.17
C LYS A 105 -22.95 1.90 8.46
N ASP A 106 -21.84 1.18 8.60
CA ASP A 106 -20.96 1.30 9.76
C ASP A 106 -20.22 2.66 9.78
N ILE A 107 -19.76 3.13 8.61
CA ILE A 107 -19.18 4.48 8.46
C ILE A 107 -20.20 5.55 8.84
N LEU A 108 -21.46 5.43 8.40
CA LEU A 108 -22.52 6.38 8.74
C LEU A 108 -22.76 6.45 10.26
N ASP A 109 -22.88 5.29 10.91
CA ASP A 109 -23.07 5.20 12.37
C ASP A 109 -21.89 5.82 13.15
N CYS A 110 -20.66 5.58 12.71
CA CYS A 110 -19.48 6.25 13.27
C CYS A 110 -19.50 7.77 13.06
N TYR A 111 -19.86 8.22 11.85
CA TYR A 111 -19.92 9.63 11.48
C TYR A 111 -20.96 10.40 12.30
N GLU A 112 -22.14 9.81 12.52
CA GLU A 112 -23.21 10.38 13.36
C GLU A 112 -22.73 10.58 14.80
N ARG A 113 -21.92 9.66 15.33
CA ARG A 113 -21.30 9.77 16.66
C ARG A 113 -20.01 10.61 16.70
N LYS A 114 -19.61 11.23 15.58
CA LYS A 114 -18.34 11.98 15.43
C LYS A 114 -17.08 11.16 15.69
N GLN A 115 -17.16 9.84 15.54
CA GLN A 115 -16.01 8.96 15.63
C GLN A 115 -15.22 9.00 14.30
N PRO A 116 -13.90 9.26 14.32
CA PRO A 116 -13.08 9.20 13.10
C PRO A 116 -12.98 7.78 12.56
N VAL A 117 -12.93 7.64 11.23
CA VAL A 117 -12.88 6.35 10.54
C VAL A 117 -11.78 6.33 9.49
N LEU A 118 -10.94 5.29 9.53
CA LEU A 118 -9.97 4.96 8.49
C LEU A 118 -10.38 3.65 7.80
N VAL A 119 -10.65 3.69 6.50
CA VAL A 119 -11.05 2.55 5.69
C VAL A 119 -9.89 2.11 4.82
N GLY A 120 -9.40 0.88 5.03
CA GLY A 120 -8.36 0.28 4.20
C GLY A 120 -8.93 -0.46 3.00
N THR A 121 -8.38 -0.23 1.80
CA THR A 121 -8.72 -0.98 0.59
C THR A 121 -7.48 -1.57 -0.08
N ALA A 122 -7.67 -2.63 -0.87
CA ALA A 122 -6.59 -3.31 -1.59
C ALA A 122 -6.29 -2.71 -2.99
N SER A 123 -7.18 -1.86 -3.51
CA SER A 123 -7.02 -1.29 -4.85
C SER A 123 -7.68 0.07 -4.98
N VAL A 124 -7.18 0.87 -5.92
CA VAL A 124 -7.69 2.22 -6.18
C VAL A 124 -9.14 2.15 -6.67
N GLU A 125 -9.50 1.14 -7.47
CA GLU A 125 -10.85 0.95 -7.98
C GLU A 125 -11.86 0.73 -6.84
N VAL A 126 -11.47 -0.02 -5.81
CA VAL A 126 -12.32 -0.23 -4.63
C VAL A 126 -12.43 1.04 -3.80
N SER A 127 -11.34 1.81 -3.66
CA SER A 127 -11.38 3.11 -3.00
C SER A 127 -12.34 4.08 -3.67
N GLU A 128 -12.28 4.21 -5.00
CA GLU A 128 -13.19 5.06 -5.76
C GLU A 128 -14.63 4.58 -5.66
N LEU A 129 -14.87 3.27 -5.71
CA LEU A 129 -16.20 2.69 -5.51
C LEU A 129 -16.80 3.09 -4.16
N ILE A 130 -16.04 2.95 -3.07
CA ILE A 130 -16.51 3.32 -1.72
C ILE A 130 -16.71 4.84 -1.62
N SER A 131 -15.78 5.63 -2.17
CA SER A 131 -15.89 7.09 -2.27
C SER A 131 -17.19 7.51 -2.96
N ASP A 132 -17.54 6.92 -4.09
CA ASP A 132 -18.78 7.24 -4.80
C ASP A 132 -20.04 6.81 -4.03
N LEU A 133 -19.99 5.71 -3.28
CA LEU A 133 -21.08 5.32 -2.38
C LEU A 133 -21.25 6.31 -1.23
N LEU A 134 -20.16 6.82 -0.65
CA LEU A 134 -20.20 7.85 0.39
C LEU A 134 -20.69 9.20 -0.14
N LYS A 135 -20.28 9.60 -1.37
CA LYS A 135 -20.79 10.82 -2.03
C LYS A 135 -22.32 10.77 -2.21
N LYS A 136 -22.88 9.62 -2.59
CA LYS A 136 -24.34 9.43 -2.71
C LYS A 136 -25.08 9.65 -1.38
N GLN A 137 -24.41 9.41 -0.25
CA GLN A 137 -24.93 9.64 1.09
C GLN A 137 -24.58 11.03 1.65
N ASN A 138 -23.94 11.90 0.85
CA ASN A 138 -23.45 13.23 1.27
C ASN A 138 -22.49 13.20 2.47
N ILE A 139 -21.66 12.17 2.57
CA ILE A 139 -20.68 12.03 3.64
C ILE A 139 -19.33 12.58 3.17
N PRO A 140 -18.79 13.63 3.81
CA PRO A 140 -17.48 14.17 3.47
C PRO A 140 -16.38 13.17 3.84
N HIS A 141 -15.46 12.92 2.91
CA HIS A 141 -14.35 11.98 3.09
C HIS A 141 -13.17 12.36 2.21
N GLU A 142 -11.99 11.85 2.58
CA GLU A 142 -10.76 11.99 1.81
C GLU A 142 -10.28 10.63 1.30
N VAL A 143 -9.65 10.60 0.12
CA VAL A 143 -9.14 9.37 -0.50
C VAL A 143 -7.62 9.48 -0.71
N LEU A 144 -6.88 8.48 -0.24
CA LEU A 144 -5.44 8.38 -0.33
C LEU A 144 -5.07 7.20 -1.25
N ASN A 145 -4.44 7.51 -2.37
CA ASN A 145 -4.14 6.56 -3.44
C ASN A 145 -2.63 6.29 -3.63
N ALA A 146 -1.79 6.66 -2.66
CA ALA A 146 -0.33 6.51 -2.69
C ALA A 146 0.35 7.21 -3.89
N LYS A 147 -0.23 8.31 -4.37
CA LYS A 147 0.28 9.10 -5.52
C LYS A 147 0.99 10.38 -5.10
N GLN A 148 0.61 10.99 -3.98
CA GLN A 148 1.11 12.30 -3.54
C GLN A 148 1.49 12.26 -2.06
N HIS A 149 2.72 11.85 -1.76
CA HIS A 149 3.14 11.58 -0.38
C HIS A 149 3.00 12.78 0.58
N GLU A 150 3.37 14.00 0.18
CA GLU A 150 3.27 15.19 1.04
C GLU A 150 1.83 15.57 1.39
N ARG A 151 0.95 15.62 0.38
CA ARG A 151 -0.48 15.90 0.58
C ARG A 151 -1.16 14.79 1.39
N GLU A 152 -0.78 13.54 1.14
CA GLU A 152 -1.34 12.40 1.87
C GLU A 152 -0.96 12.45 3.36
N ALA A 153 0.28 12.83 3.69
CA ALA A 153 0.70 13.02 5.08
C ALA A 153 -0.16 14.07 5.81
N TYR A 154 -0.46 15.20 5.16
CA TYR A 154 -1.35 16.22 5.72
C TYR A 154 -2.75 15.67 6.02
N VAL A 155 -3.34 14.94 5.07
CA VAL A 155 -4.68 14.36 5.24
C VAL A 155 -4.68 13.30 6.37
N VAL A 156 -3.66 12.44 6.42
CA VAL A 156 -3.53 11.41 7.46
C VAL A 156 -3.38 12.04 8.84
N GLY A 157 -2.60 13.13 8.96
CA GLY A 157 -2.46 13.87 10.22
C GLY A 157 -3.79 14.43 10.76
N ARG A 158 -4.78 14.64 9.88
CA ARG A 158 -6.13 15.11 10.23
C ARG A 158 -7.17 13.99 10.33
N ALA A 159 -6.83 12.75 10.01
CA ALA A 159 -7.75 11.61 10.06
C ALA A 159 -8.28 11.31 11.47
N GLY A 160 -7.62 11.80 12.53
CA GLY A 160 -8.06 11.65 13.92
C GLY A 160 -9.02 12.74 14.43
N VAL A 161 -9.40 13.71 13.60
CA VAL A 161 -10.36 14.78 13.97
C VAL A 161 -11.78 14.21 14.06
N PRO A 162 -12.63 14.66 15.01
CA PRO A 162 -13.99 14.15 15.16
C PRO A 162 -14.82 14.21 13.85
N GLY A 163 -15.32 13.05 13.43
CA GLY A 163 -16.10 12.88 12.20
C GLY A 163 -15.28 12.86 10.91
N ALA A 164 -13.94 12.82 10.97
CA ALA A 164 -13.10 12.63 9.80
C ALA A 164 -13.27 11.21 9.24
N ILE A 165 -13.42 11.09 7.92
CA ILE A 165 -13.47 9.82 7.20
C ILE A 165 -12.37 9.82 6.15
N THR A 166 -11.51 8.82 6.21
CA THR A 166 -10.36 8.68 5.33
C THR A 166 -10.34 7.29 4.73
N ILE A 167 -10.25 7.20 3.40
CA ILE A 167 -10.08 5.96 2.66
C ILE A 167 -8.61 5.85 2.24
N ALA A 168 -7.94 4.75 2.57
CA ALA A 168 -6.53 4.53 2.29
C ALA A 168 -6.32 3.25 1.48
N THR A 169 -5.77 3.40 0.27
CA THR A 169 -5.42 2.29 -0.63
C THR A 169 -4.04 1.72 -0.27
N ASN A 170 -3.90 0.41 -0.08
CA ASN A 170 -2.61 -0.29 0.08
C ASN A 170 -1.61 0.39 1.04
N MET A 171 -2.05 0.68 2.27
CA MET A 171 -1.26 1.39 3.30
C MET A 171 -0.81 2.81 2.89
N ALA A 172 -1.58 3.51 2.05
CA ALA A 172 -1.39 4.94 1.84
C ALA A 172 -1.39 5.68 3.19
N GLY A 173 -0.45 6.62 3.36
CA GLY A 173 -0.23 7.28 4.65
C GLY A 173 0.71 6.56 5.62
N ARG A 174 1.35 5.46 5.21
CA ARG A 174 2.34 4.76 6.04
C ARG A 174 3.45 5.71 6.49
N GLY A 175 3.74 5.69 7.79
CA GLY A 175 4.79 6.50 8.42
C GLY A 175 4.29 7.82 9.03
N THR A 176 3.01 8.18 8.85
CA THR A 176 2.40 9.33 9.53
C THR A 176 1.46 8.86 10.64
N ASP A 177 1.68 9.35 11.86
CA ASP A 177 0.85 9.01 13.02
C ASP A 177 -0.52 9.73 12.95
N ILE A 178 -1.59 8.96 13.15
CA ILE A 178 -2.95 9.48 13.29
C ILE A 178 -3.20 9.81 14.76
N VAL A 179 -2.99 11.08 15.11
CA VAL A 179 -3.24 11.59 16.47
C VAL A 179 -4.70 12.01 16.62
N LEU A 180 -5.35 11.53 17.69
CA LEU A 180 -6.73 11.91 18.00
C LEU A 180 -6.83 13.42 18.27
N GLY A 181 -7.80 14.09 17.65
CA GLY A 181 -7.95 15.55 17.69
C GLY A 181 -7.14 16.31 16.64
N GLY A 182 -6.34 15.61 15.81
CA GLY A 182 -5.48 16.20 14.79
C GLY A 182 -4.03 16.34 15.25
N ASN A 183 -3.10 16.19 14.32
CA ASN A 183 -1.66 16.30 14.59
C ASN A 183 -1.17 17.75 14.46
N VAL A 184 -1.36 18.54 15.52
CA VAL A 184 -0.99 19.97 15.56
C VAL A 184 0.48 20.20 15.22
N LYS A 185 1.38 19.32 15.67
CA LYS A 185 2.82 19.45 15.38
C LYS A 185 3.13 19.28 13.90
N LEU A 186 2.47 18.33 13.24
CA LEU A 186 2.61 18.12 11.80
C LEU A 186 2.03 19.31 11.03
N GLU A 187 0.90 19.85 11.48
CA GLU A 187 0.30 21.06 10.89
C GLU A 187 1.22 22.28 11.01
N GLU A 188 1.86 22.49 12.17
CA GLU A 188 2.85 23.55 12.39
C GLU A 188 4.08 23.39 11.49
N GLN A 189 4.61 22.18 11.35
CA GLN A 189 5.77 21.90 10.49
C GLN A 189 5.46 22.17 9.01
N LEU A 190 4.34 21.64 8.51
CA LEU A 190 3.92 21.84 7.13
C LEU A 190 3.62 23.31 6.83
N PHE A 191 3.07 24.05 7.80
CA PHE A 191 2.85 25.49 7.68
C PHE A 191 4.15 26.27 7.54
N LEU A 192 5.17 25.95 8.35
CA LEU A 192 6.50 26.58 8.27
C LEU A 192 7.24 26.23 6.98
N GLU A 193 7.11 25.01 6.47
CA GLU A 193 7.72 24.60 5.20
C GLU A 193 7.04 25.27 3.98
N SER A 194 5.74 25.52 4.06
CA SER A 194 4.98 26.18 3.00
C SER A 194 5.12 27.71 3.01
N ASN A 195 5.53 28.29 4.13
CA ASN A 195 5.73 29.74 4.35
C ASN A 195 7.09 30.00 5.03
N PRO A 196 8.21 29.94 4.30
CA PRO A 196 9.55 30.13 4.84
C PRO A 196 9.86 31.55 5.33
#